data_AF-A0A847JZ47-F1
#
_entry.id   AF-A0A847JZ47-F1
#
_cell.length_a   1.000
_cell.length_b   1.000
_cell.length_c   1.000
_cell.angle_alpha   90.00
_cell.angle_beta   90.00
_cell.angle_gamma   90.00
#
_symmetry.space_group_name_H-M   'P 1'
#
loop_
_entity.id
_entity.type
_entity.pdbx_description
1 polymer ?
#
loop_
_entity_poly.entity_id
_entity_poly.type
_entity_poly.pdbx_seq_one_letter_code
_entity_poly.pdbx_strand_id
1 'polypeptide(L)'
;MLGALLRQVVRTAILAGGAAAATAGARYVSSKRINAAERLGYALLDTERLSDAAQYTETEPEAALAACSAYLVNVAHQAAAGISGPPTLDPVGYERTVRSENSPVTAIVTTTAHEPESRWQFEVVVPGVARVTGSRRLSASRFSGTSVRMSTPDTVSIRFDNGYAARIESDLEFASNLIQITGPRTHVSGAAHLSDNRNNVGRLQIDQAGEVTGTITRGTHIVGRFEGSLSEGITFKQYSALEE
;
A
#
# COMPACT_ATOMS: atom_id res chain seq x y z
N MET A 1 -33.90 -36.30 -13.81
CA MET A 1 -33.02 -35.59 -14.77
C MET A 1 -32.22 -34.44 -14.16
N LEU A 2 -32.77 -33.61 -13.25
CA LEU A 2 -32.04 -32.50 -12.60
C LEU A 2 -30.72 -32.90 -11.92
N GLY A 3 -30.69 -34.03 -11.20
CA GLY A 3 -29.49 -34.48 -10.48
C GLY A 3 -28.33 -34.98 -11.36
N ALA A 4 -28.59 -35.29 -12.64
CA ALA A 4 -27.55 -35.66 -13.61
C ALA A 4 -26.92 -34.41 -14.24
N LEU A 5 -27.74 -33.41 -14.58
CA LEU A 5 -27.30 -32.10 -15.06
C LEU A 5 -26.47 -31.36 -13.99
N LEU A 6 -26.91 -31.35 -12.73
CA LEU A 6 -26.15 -30.75 -11.63
C LEU A 6 -24.77 -31.41 -11.43
N ARG A 7 -24.69 -32.75 -11.51
CA ARG A 7 -23.40 -33.45 -11.42
C ARG A 7 -22.49 -33.16 -12.60
N GLN A 8 -23.03 -32.98 -13.79
CA GLN A 8 -22.26 -32.66 -14.99
C GLN A 8 -21.74 -31.22 -14.94
N VAL A 9 -22.56 -30.26 -14.50
CA VAL A 9 -22.17 -28.86 -14.26
C VAL A 9 -21.12 -28.76 -13.16
N VAL A 10 -21.26 -29.51 -12.07
CA VAL A 10 -20.24 -29.53 -10.99
C VAL A 10 -18.94 -30.15 -11.49
N ARG A 11 -18.97 -31.23 -12.29
CA ARG A 11 -17.76 -31.82 -12.89
C ARG A 11 -17.07 -30.88 -13.87
N THR A 12 -17.81 -30.22 -14.76
CA THR A 12 -17.22 -29.24 -15.68
C THR A 12 -16.70 -28.01 -14.94
N ALA A 13 -17.38 -27.55 -13.89
CA ALA A 13 -16.88 -26.48 -13.02
C ALA A 13 -15.58 -26.87 -12.29
N ILE A 14 -15.47 -28.10 -11.79
CA ILE A 14 -14.24 -28.61 -11.15
C ILE A 14 -13.10 -28.71 -12.17
N LEU A 15 -13.35 -29.26 -13.36
CA LEU A 15 -12.34 -29.38 -14.41
C LEU A 15 -11.90 -28.02 -14.95
N ALA A 16 -12.85 -27.10 -15.18
CA ALA A 16 -12.56 -25.74 -15.60
C ALA A 16 -11.81 -24.96 -14.51
N GLY A 17 -12.21 -25.12 -13.24
CA GLY A 17 -11.52 -24.53 -12.09
C GLY A 17 -10.10 -25.06 -11.92
N GLY A 18 -9.89 -26.37 -12.09
CA GLY A 18 -8.57 -27.00 -12.08
C GLY A 18 -7.67 -26.52 -13.22
N ALA A 19 -8.20 -26.42 -14.44
CA ALA A 19 -7.47 -25.89 -15.59
C ALA A 19 -7.12 -24.40 -15.43
N ALA A 20 -8.04 -23.60 -14.88
CA ALA A 20 -7.81 -22.19 -14.59
C ALA A 20 -6.75 -22.01 -13.49
N ALA A 21 -6.79 -22.81 -12.42
CA ALA A 21 -5.80 -22.79 -11.36
C ALA A 21 -4.40 -23.22 -11.85
N ALA A 22 -4.32 -24.28 -12.68
CA ALA A 22 -3.06 -24.71 -13.28
C ALA A 22 -2.48 -23.64 -14.22
N THR A 23 -3.33 -22.98 -15.01
CA THR A 23 -2.93 -21.88 -15.90
C THR A 23 -2.46 -20.66 -15.10
N ALA A 24 -3.15 -20.32 -14.02
CA ALA A 24 -2.75 -19.25 -13.11
C ALA A 24 -1.40 -19.57 -12.45
N GLY A 25 -1.21 -20.78 -11.93
CA GLY A 25 0.06 -21.24 -11.38
C GLY A 25 1.20 -21.19 -12.39
N ALA A 26 0.98 -21.67 -13.62
CA ALA A 26 1.97 -21.61 -14.69
C ALA A 26 2.36 -20.16 -15.02
N ARG A 27 1.38 -19.25 -15.13
CA ARG A 27 1.62 -17.82 -15.38
C ARG A 27 2.35 -17.15 -14.23
N TYR A 28 2.06 -17.51 -12.98
CA TYR A 28 2.75 -16.99 -11.82
C TYR A 28 4.24 -17.37 -11.83
N VAL A 29 4.55 -18.64 -12.10
CA VAL A 29 5.95 -19.12 -12.17
C VAL A 29 6.69 -18.56 -13.39
N SER A 30 6.00 -18.37 -14.52
CA SER A 30 6.58 -17.80 -15.74
C SER A 30 6.66 -16.27 -15.74
N SER A 31 6.11 -15.59 -14.71
CA SER A 31 6.09 -14.14 -14.66
C SER A 31 7.49 -13.58 -14.40
N LYS A 32 7.76 -12.39 -14.96
CA LYS A 32 8.99 -11.65 -14.70
C LYS A 32 9.12 -11.42 -13.20
N ARG A 33 10.23 -11.87 -12.62
CA ARG A 33 10.55 -11.59 -11.22
C ARG A 33 11.00 -10.14 -11.11
N ILE A 34 10.39 -9.41 -10.18
CA ILE A 34 10.68 -8.01 -9.90
C ILE A 34 11.20 -7.94 -8.47
N ASN A 35 12.22 -7.12 -8.25
CA ASN A 35 12.77 -6.95 -6.92
C ASN A 35 11.85 -6.07 -6.07
N ALA A 36 11.29 -6.63 -4.99
CA ALA A 36 10.33 -5.92 -4.15
C ALA A 36 10.98 -4.77 -3.37
N ALA A 37 12.23 -4.91 -2.95
CA ALA A 37 12.98 -3.85 -2.25
C ALA A 37 13.27 -2.68 -3.19
N GLU A 38 13.65 -2.98 -4.43
CA GLU A 38 13.86 -1.98 -5.48
C GLU A 38 12.58 -1.22 -5.82
N ARG A 39 11.46 -1.94 -6.00
CA ARG A 39 10.16 -1.30 -6.25
C ARG A 39 9.69 -0.44 -5.10
N LEU A 40 9.86 -0.92 -3.86
CA LEU A 40 9.60 -0.11 -2.68
C LEU A 40 10.46 1.16 -2.69
N GLY A 41 11.76 1.03 -2.97
CA GLY A 41 12.69 2.16 -3.02
C GLY A 41 12.28 3.23 -4.04
N TYR A 42 11.87 2.84 -5.25
CA TYR A 42 11.35 3.79 -6.25
C TYR A 42 10.02 4.43 -5.82
N ALA A 43 9.08 3.65 -5.28
CA ALA A 43 7.80 4.17 -4.83
C ALA A 43 7.95 5.20 -3.69
N LEU A 44 8.90 4.97 -2.78
CA LEU A 44 9.21 5.87 -1.67
C LEU A 44 9.68 7.26 -2.10
N LEU A 45 10.18 7.41 -3.34
CA LEU A 45 10.64 8.70 -3.88
C LEU A 45 9.50 9.63 -4.31
N ASP A 46 8.25 9.18 -4.34
CA ASP A 46 7.09 10.01 -4.66
C ASP A 46 6.69 10.89 -3.47
N THR A 47 7.53 11.89 -3.18
CA THR A 47 7.45 12.69 -1.95
C THR A 47 6.69 14.00 -2.12
N GLU A 48 6.01 14.23 -3.25
CA GLU A 48 5.25 15.47 -3.50
C GLU A 48 4.23 15.73 -2.40
N ARG A 49 3.52 14.68 -1.97
CA ARG A 49 2.55 14.74 -0.87
C ARG A 49 3.14 15.08 0.50
N LEU A 50 4.44 14.85 0.71
CA LEU A 50 5.11 15.26 1.94
C LEU A 50 5.42 16.76 1.91
N SER A 51 5.77 17.31 0.75
CA SER A 51 5.93 18.76 0.58
C SER A 51 4.60 19.50 0.79
N ASP A 52 3.49 18.95 0.29
CA ASP A 52 2.15 19.48 0.55
C ASP A 52 1.82 19.42 2.06
N ALA A 53 2.04 18.26 2.68
CA ALA A 53 1.79 18.06 4.11
C ALA A 53 2.50 19.09 4.99
N ALA A 54 3.75 19.44 4.64
CA ALA A 54 4.55 20.41 5.38
C ALA A 54 3.85 21.77 5.52
N GLN A 55 3.10 22.20 4.50
CA GLN A 55 2.38 23.49 4.51
C GLN A 55 1.25 23.53 5.54
N TYR A 56 0.67 22.37 5.88
CA TYR A 56 -0.47 22.26 6.78
C TYR A 56 -0.09 21.94 8.23
N THR A 57 1.16 21.56 8.50
CA THR A 57 1.61 21.02 9.80
C THR A 57 1.39 21.95 11.01
N GLU A 58 1.30 23.26 10.80
CA GLU A 58 1.11 24.24 11.88
C GLU A 58 -0.36 24.65 12.07
N THR A 59 -1.10 24.83 10.97
CA THR A 59 -2.45 25.39 10.97
C THR A 59 -3.55 24.33 10.91
N GLU A 60 -3.32 23.25 10.16
CA GLU A 60 -4.31 22.22 9.82
C GLU A 60 -3.68 20.82 9.96
N PRO A 61 -3.33 20.38 11.19
CA PRO A 61 -2.60 19.14 11.40
C PRO A 61 -3.36 17.89 10.92
N GLU A 62 -4.69 17.94 10.84
CA GLU A 62 -5.52 16.90 10.23
C GLU A 62 -5.31 16.79 8.71
N ALA A 63 -5.12 17.91 8.02
CA ALA A 63 -4.80 17.92 6.59
C ALA A 63 -3.36 17.44 6.36
N ALA A 64 -2.43 17.79 7.25
CA ALA A 64 -1.07 17.24 7.25
C ALA A 64 -1.07 15.70 7.43
N LEU A 65 -1.86 15.18 8.38
CA LEU A 65 -2.02 13.74 8.59
C LEU A 65 -2.64 13.06 7.36
N ALA A 66 -3.65 13.70 6.75
CA ALA A 66 -4.27 13.20 5.53
C ALA A 66 -3.29 13.11 4.37
N ALA A 67 -2.48 14.16 4.13
CA ALA A 67 -1.45 14.16 3.09
C ALA A 67 -0.36 13.09 3.34
N CYS A 68 0.06 12.91 4.61
CA CYS A 68 0.95 11.81 5.01
C CYS A 68 0.36 10.42 4.71
N SER A 69 -0.96 10.26 4.91
CA SER A 69 -1.64 8.99 4.58
C SER A 69 -1.74 8.76 3.07
N ALA A 70 -2.02 9.81 2.29
CA ALA A 70 -2.07 9.75 0.84
C ALA A 70 -0.71 9.37 0.24
N TYR A 71 0.39 9.91 0.79
CA TYR A 71 1.75 9.48 0.46
C TYR A 71 1.91 7.95 0.61
N LEU A 72 1.55 7.39 1.77
CA LEU A 72 1.73 5.95 2.00
C LEU A 72 0.86 5.06 1.15
N VAL A 73 -0.39 5.44 0.93
CA VAL A 73 -1.29 4.68 0.07
C VAL A 73 -0.74 4.66 -1.37
N ASN A 74 -0.21 5.79 -1.85
CA ASN A 74 0.43 5.86 -3.16
C ASN A 74 1.71 5.02 -3.21
N VAL A 75 2.57 5.06 -2.18
CA VAL A 75 3.76 4.19 -2.07
C VAL A 75 3.37 2.71 -2.13
N ALA A 76 2.33 2.30 -1.40
CA ALA A 76 1.84 0.94 -1.42
C ALA A 76 1.32 0.53 -2.81
N HIS A 77 0.53 1.41 -3.44
CA HIS A 77 0.02 1.19 -4.79
C HIS A 77 1.14 1.03 -5.83
N GLN A 78 2.10 1.96 -5.86
CA GLN A 78 3.22 1.94 -6.81
C GLN A 78 4.18 0.78 -6.56
N ALA A 79 4.45 0.44 -5.29
CA ALA A 79 5.31 -0.69 -4.97
C ALA A 79 4.69 -2.04 -5.36
N ALA A 80 3.35 -2.15 -5.32
CA ALA A 80 2.64 -3.34 -5.78
C ALA A 80 2.57 -3.43 -7.32
N ALA A 81 2.64 -2.29 -8.03
CA ALA A 81 2.43 -2.23 -9.46
C ALA A 81 3.38 -3.16 -10.25
N GLY A 82 2.78 -4.08 -11.01
CA GLY A 82 3.50 -5.00 -11.87
C GLY A 82 4.01 -6.28 -11.19
N ILE A 83 3.90 -6.39 -9.86
CA ILE A 83 4.20 -7.63 -9.13
C ILE A 83 3.07 -8.63 -9.39
N SER A 84 3.31 -9.54 -10.32
CA SER A 84 2.37 -10.61 -10.71
C SER A 84 2.97 -12.01 -10.64
N GLY A 85 4.23 -12.10 -10.20
CA GLY A 85 4.98 -13.32 -9.97
C GLY A 85 5.70 -13.27 -8.62
N PRO A 86 6.46 -14.31 -8.26
CA PRO A 86 7.26 -14.29 -7.05
C PRO A 86 8.30 -13.17 -7.14
N PRO A 87 8.41 -12.28 -6.13
CA PRO A 87 9.41 -11.23 -6.15
C PRO A 87 10.82 -11.82 -6.08
N THR A 88 11.78 -11.18 -6.72
CA THR A 88 13.18 -11.39 -6.34
C THR A 88 13.45 -10.66 -5.03
N LEU A 89 14.29 -11.26 -4.19
CA LEU A 89 14.64 -10.73 -2.88
C LEU A 89 16.14 -10.48 -2.85
N ASP A 90 16.53 -9.31 -2.33
CA ASP A 90 17.93 -9.02 -2.03
C ASP A 90 18.40 -9.86 -0.84
N PRO A 91 19.70 -10.17 -0.70
CA PRO A 91 20.20 -10.86 0.48
C PRO A 91 19.90 -10.11 1.78
N VAL A 92 19.74 -10.84 2.88
CA VAL A 92 19.65 -10.23 4.21
C VAL A 92 20.89 -9.39 4.51
N GLY A 93 20.68 -8.17 5.00
CA GLY A 93 21.73 -7.17 5.25
C GLY A 93 22.09 -6.32 4.03
N TYR A 94 21.56 -6.65 2.84
CA TYR A 94 21.77 -5.81 1.65
C TYR A 94 21.02 -4.49 1.78
N GLU A 95 21.75 -3.40 1.54
CA GLU A 95 21.24 -2.04 1.52
C GLU A 95 21.14 -1.55 0.08
N ARG A 96 19.93 -1.14 -0.30
CA ARG A 96 19.64 -0.56 -1.59
C ARG A 96 19.40 0.93 -1.44
N THR A 97 20.24 1.73 -2.07
CA THR A 97 20.05 3.19 -2.15
C THR A 97 19.43 3.54 -3.49
N VAL A 98 18.24 4.14 -3.46
CA VAL A 98 17.52 4.64 -4.63
C VAL A 98 17.46 6.17 -4.55
N ARG A 99 17.83 6.84 -5.63
CA ARG A 99 17.90 8.31 -5.70
C ARG A 99 16.95 8.81 -6.77
N SER A 100 16.28 9.91 -6.47
CA SER A 100 15.50 10.61 -7.49
C SER A 100 16.43 11.22 -8.53
N GLU A 101 16.04 11.15 -9.81
CA GLU A 101 16.78 11.78 -10.90
C GLU A 101 16.61 13.30 -10.89
N ASN A 102 15.47 13.78 -10.38
CA ASN A 102 15.02 15.17 -10.52
C ASN A 102 14.92 15.91 -9.18
N SER A 103 15.22 15.26 -8.05
CA SER A 103 15.17 15.87 -6.73
C SER A 103 16.27 15.32 -5.82
N PRO A 104 16.69 16.05 -4.77
CA PRO A 104 17.72 15.58 -3.85
C PRO A 104 17.22 14.50 -2.87
N VAL A 105 16.09 13.84 -3.18
CA VAL A 105 15.46 12.83 -2.33
C VAL A 105 16.19 11.50 -2.50
N THR A 106 16.48 10.86 -1.37
CA THR A 106 17.11 9.54 -1.33
C THR A 106 16.29 8.61 -0.46
N ALA A 107 16.03 7.40 -0.96
CA ALA A 107 15.44 6.30 -0.23
C ALA A 107 16.48 5.19 -0.03
N ILE A 108 16.58 4.70 1.19
CA ILE A 108 17.42 3.56 1.56
C ILE A 108 16.48 2.44 1.99
N VAL A 109 16.65 1.25 1.42
CA VAL A 109 15.87 0.05 1.76
C VAL A 109 16.84 -1.06 2.15
N THR A 110 16.74 -1.52 3.39
CA THR A 110 17.57 -2.59 3.93
C THR A 110 16.74 -3.85 4.09
N THR A 111 17.18 -4.95 3.48
CA THR A 111 16.53 -6.24 3.65
C THR A 111 16.95 -6.85 4.99
N THR A 112 15.98 -7.16 5.86
CA THR A 112 16.26 -7.62 7.23
C THR A 112 15.94 -9.09 7.47
N ALA A 113 15.01 -9.68 6.71
CA ALA A 113 14.67 -11.10 6.80
C ALA A 113 13.95 -11.60 5.55
N HIS A 114 13.93 -12.92 5.38
CA HIS A 114 13.12 -13.64 4.38
C HIS A 114 12.12 -14.63 4.98
N GLU A 115 12.37 -15.09 6.20
CA GLU A 115 11.55 -16.11 6.88
C GLU A 115 11.11 -15.61 8.27
N PRO A 116 9.86 -15.87 8.68
CA PRO A 116 8.78 -16.52 7.91
C PRO A 116 8.17 -15.64 6.81
N GLU A 117 8.56 -14.36 6.75
CA GLU A 117 8.09 -13.37 5.79
C GLU A 117 9.27 -12.48 5.39
N SER A 118 9.21 -11.93 4.17
CA SER A 118 10.20 -10.94 3.73
C SER A 118 10.00 -9.64 4.49
N ARG A 119 11.10 -9.06 4.98
CA ARG A 119 11.07 -7.83 5.79
C ARG A 119 12.08 -6.82 5.28
N TRP A 120 11.64 -5.57 5.20
CA TRP A 120 12.49 -4.44 4.88
C TRP A 120 12.35 -3.35 5.92
N GLN A 121 13.46 -2.71 6.24
CA GLN A 121 13.48 -1.41 6.88
C GLN A 121 13.79 -0.37 5.82
N PHE A 122 13.20 0.82 5.93
CA PHE A 122 13.46 1.88 4.99
C PHE A 122 13.59 3.23 5.68
N GLU A 123 14.39 4.09 5.07
CA GLU A 123 14.56 5.50 5.42
C GLU A 123 14.48 6.33 4.14
N VAL A 124 13.71 7.42 4.18
CA VAL A 124 13.65 8.42 3.12
C VAL A 124 13.98 9.76 3.73
N VAL A 125 14.92 10.46 3.11
CA VAL A 125 15.27 11.82 3.50
C VAL A 125 14.81 12.77 2.41
N VAL A 126 13.90 13.69 2.78
CA VAL A 126 13.44 14.80 1.94
C VAL A 126 14.05 16.08 2.50
N PRO A 127 15.17 16.58 1.93
CA PRO A 127 15.91 17.69 2.50
C PRO A 127 15.05 18.93 2.74
N GLY A 128 15.07 19.47 3.96
CA GLY A 128 14.33 20.67 4.35
C GLY A 128 12.81 20.47 4.53
N VAL A 129 12.33 19.23 4.49
CA VAL A 129 10.89 18.92 4.58
C VAL A 129 10.65 17.89 5.68
N ALA A 130 11.08 16.65 5.46
CA ALA A 130 10.74 15.54 6.34
C ALA A 130 11.72 14.37 6.22
N ARG A 131 11.74 13.55 7.27
CA ARG A 131 12.34 12.22 7.28
C ARG A 131 11.24 11.18 7.46
N VAL A 132 11.23 10.19 6.58
CA VAL A 132 10.36 9.02 6.68
C VAL A 132 11.21 7.84 7.13
N THR A 133 10.74 7.10 8.11
CA THR A 133 11.34 5.83 8.53
C THR A 133 10.26 4.79 8.67
N GLY A 134 10.56 3.53 8.38
CA GLY A 134 9.55 2.50 8.54
C GLY A 134 10.04 1.10 8.27
N SER A 135 9.09 0.19 8.34
CA SER A 135 9.29 -1.20 7.97
C SER A 135 8.12 -1.69 7.13
N ARG A 136 8.43 -2.50 6.12
CA ARG A 136 7.47 -3.25 5.33
C ARG A 136 7.68 -4.73 5.54
N ARG A 137 6.59 -5.47 5.71
CA ARG A 137 6.56 -6.94 5.63
C ARG A 137 5.91 -7.36 4.33
N LEU A 138 6.26 -8.53 3.82
CA LEU A 138 5.57 -9.17 2.71
C LEU A 138 5.34 -10.63 3.06
N SER A 139 4.06 -10.96 3.26
CA SER A 139 3.63 -12.33 3.51
C SER A 139 3.78 -13.21 2.28
N ALA A 140 3.83 -14.53 2.50
CA ALA A 140 3.84 -15.51 1.42
C ALA A 140 2.61 -15.36 0.50
N SER A 141 2.83 -15.62 -0.80
CA SER A 141 1.77 -15.58 -1.82
C SER A 141 0.66 -16.60 -1.54
N ARG A 142 -0.59 -16.15 -1.61
CA ARG A 142 -1.80 -16.99 -1.49
C ARG A 142 -2.57 -16.97 -2.80
N PHE A 143 -2.92 -18.13 -3.32
CA PHE A 143 -3.73 -18.23 -4.53
C PHE A 143 -5.22 -18.19 -4.17
N SER A 144 -5.98 -17.37 -4.87
CA SER A 144 -7.43 -17.26 -4.75
C SER A 144 -8.04 -17.29 -6.16
N GLY A 145 -8.38 -18.47 -6.63
CA GLY A 145 -8.87 -18.67 -8.01
C GLY A 145 -7.79 -18.34 -9.04
N THR A 146 -8.02 -17.31 -9.85
CA THR A 146 -7.11 -16.84 -10.90
C THR A 146 -6.21 -15.68 -10.46
N SER A 147 -6.23 -15.33 -9.17
CA SER A 147 -5.45 -14.22 -8.62
C SER A 147 -4.48 -14.70 -7.55
N VAL A 148 -3.36 -13.98 -7.41
CA VAL A 148 -2.43 -14.13 -6.29
C VAL A 148 -2.59 -12.94 -5.35
N ARG A 149 -2.60 -13.21 -4.04
CA ARG A 149 -2.73 -12.22 -2.97
C ARG A 149 -1.52 -12.26 -2.06
N MET A 150 -1.09 -11.10 -1.60
CA MET A 150 -0.01 -10.95 -0.63
C MET A 150 -0.31 -9.76 0.28
N SER A 151 -0.24 -9.99 1.60
CA SER A 151 -0.33 -8.92 2.59
C SER A 151 1.01 -8.21 2.71
N THR A 152 0.95 -6.88 2.84
CA THR A 152 2.06 -5.97 3.07
C THR A 152 1.79 -5.07 4.27
N PRO A 153 1.93 -5.59 5.50
CA PRO A 153 1.80 -4.76 6.68
C PRO A 153 2.96 -3.76 6.77
N ASP A 154 2.63 -2.47 6.90
CA ASP A 154 3.62 -1.41 7.06
C ASP A 154 3.51 -0.73 8.42
N THR A 155 4.65 -0.23 8.91
CA THR A 155 4.72 0.69 10.04
C THR A 155 5.65 1.82 9.66
N VAL A 156 5.14 3.04 9.70
CA VAL A 156 5.83 4.21 9.16
C VAL A 156 5.73 5.36 10.14
N SER A 157 6.85 6.03 10.34
CA SER A 157 6.99 7.26 11.10
C SER A 157 7.51 8.36 10.18
N ILE A 158 6.77 9.45 10.08
CA ILE A 158 7.14 10.64 9.33
C ILE A 158 7.41 11.75 10.32
N ARG A 159 8.57 12.39 10.23
CA ARG A 159 8.95 13.51 11.08
C ARG A 159 9.35 14.70 10.23
N PHE A 160 8.65 15.82 10.42
CA PHE A 160 8.92 17.08 9.74
C PHE A 160 9.92 17.92 10.54
N ASP A 161 10.63 18.80 9.85
CA ASP A 161 11.67 19.64 10.45
C ASP A 161 11.11 20.62 11.50
N ASN A 162 9.85 21.04 11.35
CA ASN A 162 9.16 21.89 12.32
C ASN A 162 8.61 21.14 13.55
N GLY A 163 8.91 19.84 13.67
CA GLY A 163 8.55 19.04 14.83
C GLY A 163 7.18 18.34 14.74
N TYR A 164 6.41 18.53 13.67
CA TYR A 164 5.24 17.69 13.42
C TYR A 164 5.68 16.23 13.16
N ALA A 165 4.95 15.28 13.73
CA ALA A 165 5.25 13.87 13.57
C ALA A 165 3.96 13.05 13.41
N ALA A 166 3.95 12.17 12.41
CA ALA A 166 2.86 11.26 12.12
C ALA A 166 3.35 9.81 12.13
N ARG A 167 2.48 8.91 12.60
CA ARG A 167 2.67 7.46 12.58
C ARG A 167 1.50 6.79 11.88
N ILE A 168 1.85 5.90 10.95
CA ILE A 168 0.89 5.19 10.11
C ILE A 168 1.20 3.70 10.20
N GLU A 169 0.19 2.92 10.51
CA GLU A 169 0.24 1.47 10.56
C GLU A 169 -0.79 0.93 9.58
N SER A 170 -0.36 0.10 8.64
CA SER A 170 -1.26 -0.43 7.62
C SER A 170 -1.21 -1.94 7.57
N ASP A 171 -2.34 -2.55 7.22
CA ASP A 171 -2.46 -3.94 6.83
C ASP A 171 -3.12 -3.96 5.46
N LEU A 172 -2.30 -3.63 4.45
CA LEU A 172 -2.72 -3.63 3.05
C LEU A 172 -2.46 -5.01 2.44
N GLU A 173 -3.30 -5.39 1.50
CA GLU A 173 -3.14 -6.58 0.67
C GLU A 173 -3.13 -6.13 -0.79
N PHE A 174 -2.19 -6.64 -1.56
CA PHE A 174 -2.25 -6.53 -3.01
C PHE A 174 -2.69 -7.84 -3.65
N ALA A 175 -3.55 -7.72 -4.66
CA ALA A 175 -4.07 -8.83 -5.44
C ALA A 175 -3.69 -8.63 -6.92
N SER A 176 -3.02 -9.61 -7.52
CA SER A 176 -2.70 -9.59 -8.96
C SER A 176 -3.46 -10.67 -9.71
N ASN A 177 -4.13 -10.27 -10.79
CA ASN A 177 -4.86 -11.17 -11.67
C ASN A 177 -3.89 -11.86 -12.64
N LEU A 178 -3.76 -13.19 -12.54
CA LEU A 178 -2.85 -13.98 -13.35
C LEU A 178 -3.44 -14.29 -14.73
N ILE A 179 -4.77 -14.40 -14.80
CA ILE A 179 -5.54 -14.53 -16.04
C ILE A 179 -6.38 -13.26 -16.19
N GLN A 180 -5.80 -12.26 -16.84
CA GLN A 180 -6.47 -10.99 -17.09
C GLN A 180 -7.43 -11.15 -18.27
N ILE A 181 -8.73 -11.02 -18.00
CA ILE A 181 -9.78 -10.97 -19.02
C ILE A 181 -10.23 -9.51 -19.21
N THR A 182 -10.36 -8.74 -18.12
CA THR A 182 -10.67 -7.30 -18.08
C THR A 182 -10.10 -6.67 -16.78
N GLY A 183 -9.93 -5.34 -16.74
CA GLY A 183 -9.55 -4.58 -15.54
C GLY A 183 -8.04 -4.47 -15.26
N PRO A 184 -7.62 -3.72 -14.21
CA PRO A 184 -6.21 -3.54 -13.87
C PRO A 184 -5.58 -4.86 -13.36
N ARG A 185 -4.28 -5.01 -13.61
CA ARG A 185 -3.55 -6.26 -13.31
C ARG A 185 -3.24 -6.43 -11.83
N THR A 186 -3.21 -5.33 -11.07
CA THR A 186 -2.90 -5.33 -9.63
C THR A 186 -3.85 -4.39 -8.91
N HIS A 187 -4.40 -4.84 -7.79
CA HIS A 187 -5.28 -4.08 -6.91
C HIS A 187 -4.64 -4.00 -5.53
N VAL A 188 -4.91 -2.93 -4.79
CA VAL A 188 -4.54 -2.79 -3.38
C VAL A 188 -5.82 -2.56 -2.59
N SER A 189 -5.94 -3.25 -1.46
CA SER A 189 -7.09 -3.15 -0.54
C SER A 189 -6.60 -3.32 0.89
N GLY A 190 -7.41 -2.99 1.89
CA GLY A 190 -7.04 -3.16 3.30
C GLY A 190 -7.25 -1.91 4.11
N ALA A 191 -6.64 -1.84 5.30
CA ALA A 191 -6.86 -0.77 6.25
C ALA A 191 -5.56 -0.10 6.69
N ALA A 192 -5.66 1.17 7.08
CA ALA A 192 -4.59 1.89 7.73
C ALA A 192 -5.10 2.66 8.96
N HIS A 193 -4.33 2.63 10.02
CA HIS A 193 -4.48 3.42 11.22
C HIS A 193 -3.48 4.58 11.21
N LEU A 194 -3.97 5.79 11.47
CA LEU A 194 -3.21 7.03 11.37
C LEU A 194 -3.19 7.69 12.75
N SER A 195 -2.06 8.29 13.12
CA SER A 195 -1.95 9.08 14.34
C SER A 195 -0.88 10.15 14.19
N ASP A 196 -0.99 11.25 14.93
CA ASP A 196 0.04 12.28 14.99
C ASP A 196 0.31 12.78 16.41
N ASN A 197 1.34 13.62 16.55
CA ASN A 197 1.69 14.27 17.81
C ASN A 197 0.80 15.48 18.16
N ARG A 198 -0.33 15.64 17.47
CA ARG A 198 -1.35 16.68 17.70
C ARG A 198 -2.69 16.08 18.14
N ASN A 199 -2.68 14.81 18.57
CA ASN A 199 -3.85 14.05 19.04
C ASN A 199 -4.92 13.80 17.95
N ASN A 200 -4.55 13.86 16.68
CA ASN A 200 -5.41 13.39 15.61
C ASN A 200 -5.23 11.87 15.45
N VAL A 201 -6.34 11.17 15.29
CA VAL A 201 -6.38 9.73 15.03
C VAL A 201 -7.27 9.48 13.82
N GLY A 202 -6.74 8.75 12.84
CA GLY A 202 -7.43 8.44 11.60
C GLY A 202 -7.55 6.95 11.34
N ARG A 203 -8.55 6.62 10.53
CA ARG A 203 -8.73 5.28 9.96
C ARG A 203 -9.05 5.44 8.49
N LEU A 204 -8.38 4.64 7.68
CA LEU A 204 -8.56 4.59 6.23
C LEU A 204 -8.80 3.13 5.84
N GLN A 205 -9.73 2.93 4.91
CA GLN A 205 -10.08 1.65 4.33
C GLN A 205 -10.04 1.79 2.81
N ILE A 206 -9.36 0.85 2.17
CA ILE A 206 -9.34 0.68 0.73
C ILE A 206 -10.11 -0.60 0.43
N ASP A 207 -11.14 -0.51 -0.39
CA ASP A 207 -11.92 -1.68 -0.78
C ASP A 207 -11.25 -2.45 -1.93
N GLN A 208 -11.90 -3.51 -2.43
CA GLN A 208 -11.35 -4.32 -3.52
C GLN A 208 -11.44 -3.63 -4.89
N ALA A 209 -12.35 -2.66 -5.06
CA ALA A 209 -12.44 -1.83 -6.26
C ALA A 209 -11.35 -0.75 -6.28
N GLY A 210 -10.73 -0.47 -5.13
CA GLY A 210 -9.76 0.60 -4.94
C GLY A 210 -10.39 1.91 -4.46
N GLU A 211 -11.64 1.89 -4.03
CA GLU A 211 -12.30 3.02 -3.38
C GLU A 211 -11.73 3.22 -1.98
N VAL A 212 -11.48 4.48 -1.64
CA VAL A 212 -10.86 4.88 -0.38
C VAL A 212 -11.89 5.62 0.45
N THR A 213 -12.11 5.11 1.66
CA THR A 213 -13.00 5.72 2.65
C THR A 213 -12.28 5.82 3.99
N GLY A 214 -12.63 6.81 4.79
CA GLY A 214 -12.01 6.95 6.10
C GLY A 214 -12.39 8.24 6.81
N THR A 215 -11.92 8.36 8.04
CA THR A 215 -12.17 9.52 8.91
C THR A 215 -10.91 9.88 9.67
N ILE A 216 -10.70 11.17 9.91
CA ILE A 216 -9.80 11.66 10.95
C ILE A 216 -10.64 12.22 12.10
N THR A 217 -10.23 11.92 13.31
CA THR A 217 -10.87 12.35 14.55
C THR A 217 -9.89 13.09 15.44
N ARG A 218 -10.38 14.06 16.22
CA ARG A 218 -9.67 14.72 17.30
C ARG A 218 -10.50 14.52 18.57
N GLY A 219 -10.03 13.65 19.46
CA GLY A 219 -10.85 13.16 20.57
C GLY A 219 -12.07 12.40 20.06
N THR A 220 -13.28 12.85 20.43
CA THR A 220 -14.55 12.25 20.00
C THR A 220 -15.12 12.82 18.71
N HIS A 221 -14.53 13.91 18.18
CA HIS A 221 -15.06 14.65 17.05
C HIS A 221 -14.42 14.21 15.73
N ILE A 222 -15.24 13.97 14.70
CA ILE A 222 -14.77 13.75 13.34
C ILE A 222 -14.42 15.11 12.73
N VAL A 223 -13.13 15.30 12.41
CA VAL A 223 -12.61 16.55 11.84
C VAL A 223 -12.49 16.51 10.32
N GLY A 224 -12.67 15.33 9.71
CA GLY A 224 -12.79 15.20 8.27
C GLY A 224 -12.86 13.77 7.78
N ARG A 225 -13.01 13.61 6.46
CA ARG A 225 -13.17 12.31 5.80
C ARG A 225 -12.31 12.18 4.56
N PHE A 226 -11.89 10.94 4.31
CA PHE A 226 -11.25 10.55 3.05
C PHE A 226 -12.32 10.11 2.05
N GLU A 227 -12.20 10.60 0.82
CA GLU A 227 -13.05 10.26 -0.32
C GLU A 227 -12.19 10.17 -1.59
N GLY A 228 -12.49 9.21 -2.47
CA GLY A 228 -11.80 9.05 -3.75
C GLY A 228 -11.41 7.59 -4.02
N SER A 229 -10.56 7.38 -5.03
CA SER A 229 -10.12 6.05 -5.44
C SER A 229 -8.62 6.03 -5.74
N LEU A 230 -8.00 4.85 -5.73
CA LEU A 230 -6.59 4.70 -6.10
C LEU A 230 -6.30 5.15 -7.54
N SER A 231 -7.30 5.07 -8.43
CA SER A 231 -7.17 5.47 -9.84
C SER A 231 -7.32 6.97 -10.07
N GLU A 232 -8.14 7.66 -9.27
CA GLU A 232 -8.46 9.07 -9.46
C GLU A 232 -7.72 9.97 -8.45
N GLY A 233 -7.17 9.38 -7.39
CA GLY A 233 -6.56 10.08 -6.28
C GLY A 233 -7.44 10.11 -5.05
N ILE A 234 -6.81 10.39 -3.91
CA ILE A 234 -7.45 10.45 -2.60
C ILE A 234 -7.58 11.92 -2.20
N THR A 235 -8.79 12.32 -1.84
CA THR A 235 -9.09 13.67 -1.34
C THR A 235 -9.46 13.59 0.14
N PHE A 236 -9.11 14.63 0.89
CA PHE A 236 -9.54 14.80 2.27
C PHE A 236 -10.47 16.00 2.38
N LYS A 237 -11.69 15.75 2.85
CA LYS A 237 -12.69 16.78 3.13
C LYS A 237 -12.69 17.09 4.61
N GLN A 238 -12.13 18.24 4.97
CA GLN A 238 -12.15 18.75 6.34
C GLN A 238 -13.55 19.26 6.68
N TYR A 239 -13.97 19.00 7.92
CA TYR A 239 -15.16 19.63 8.49
C TYR A 239 -14.72 20.80 9.34
N SER A 240 -15.32 21.97 9.11
CA SER A 240 -15.16 23.11 10.00
C SER A 240 -15.47 22.65 11.42
N ALA A 241 -14.59 22.99 12.38
CA ALA A 241 -14.91 22.80 13.78
C ALA A 241 -16.28 23.46 14.01
N LEU A 242 -17.28 22.66 14.35
CA LEU A 242 -18.53 23.19 14.89
C LEU A 242 -18.10 24.03 16.09
N GLU A 243 -18.28 25.35 16.01
CA GLU A 243 -18.13 26.22 17.17
C GLU A 243 -19.02 25.65 18.28
N GLU A 244 -18.39 25.12 19.32
CA GLU A 244 -19.06 24.81 20.59
C GLU A 244 -19.41 26.11 21.33
#